data_AF-A0A7V5QBZ2-F1
#
_entry.id   AF-A0A7V5QBZ2-F1
#
_cell.length_a   1.000
_cell.length_b   1.000
_cell.length_c   1.000
_cell.angle_alpha   90.00
_cell.angle_beta   90.00
_cell.angle_gamma   90.00
#
_symmetry.space_group_name_H-M   'P 1'
#
loop_
_entity.id
_entity.type
_entity.pdbx_description
1 polymer ?
#
loop_
_entity_poly.entity_id
_entity_poly.type
_entity_poly.pdbx_seq_one_letter_code
_entity_poly.pdbx_strand_id
1 'polypeptide(L)'
;RLGFAGRNGHPYSSIGKTLLKKGILKPNELSMKSVQNWLRTHPKKARKILHANKSYIFFREIELDADLGPIGGEGVPLSARRSLAIDRRYHAYGLPLWVDTKLPAEDGKTSTPFRHLLIAQDTGAAIKGAIRGDIFFGTGKTAGEIAGRVKQTGRMFVLIPKKPKKKDK
;
A
#
# COMPACT_ATOMS: atom_id res chain seq x y z
N ARG A 1 -13.14 -8.78 -12.83
CA ARG A 1 -12.25 -8.52 -11.66
C ARG A 1 -12.96 -7.61 -10.66
N LEU A 2 -12.49 -7.46 -9.42
CA LEU A 2 -13.06 -6.51 -8.47
C LEU A 2 -12.21 -5.24 -8.40
N GLY A 3 -12.84 -4.07 -8.54
CA GLY A 3 -12.25 -2.76 -8.33
C GLY A 3 -12.86 -2.06 -7.13
N PHE A 4 -12.13 -1.09 -6.55
CA PHE A 4 -12.67 -0.24 -5.48
C PHE A 4 -13.86 0.58 -6.01
N ALA A 5 -14.98 0.56 -5.27
CA ALA A 5 -16.16 1.36 -5.57
C ALA A 5 -16.39 2.48 -4.56
N GLY A 6 -16.02 2.25 -3.29
CA GLY A 6 -16.22 3.24 -2.25
C GLY A 6 -15.95 2.70 -0.86
N ARG A 7 -16.20 3.54 0.15
CA ARG A 7 -16.09 3.19 1.57
C ARG A 7 -17.20 3.86 2.37
N ASN A 8 -17.54 3.28 3.52
CA ASN A 8 -18.58 3.79 4.42
C ASN A 8 -18.19 5.04 5.25
N GLY A 9 -17.10 5.73 4.93
CA GLY A 9 -16.66 6.96 5.61
C GLY A 9 -16.02 6.80 6.99
N HIS A 10 -16.18 5.66 7.68
CA HIS A 10 -15.55 5.46 8.99
C HIS A 10 -14.01 5.38 8.91
N PRO A 11 -13.29 5.84 9.95
CA PRO A 11 -11.83 5.75 9.98
C PRO A 11 -11.35 4.29 10.07
N TYR A 12 -10.24 4.02 9.38
CA TYR A 12 -9.59 2.71 9.43
C TYR A 12 -8.92 2.47 10.79
N SER A 13 -9.18 1.31 11.39
CA SER A 13 -8.48 0.82 12.58
C SER A 13 -7.66 -0.42 12.25
N SER A 14 -6.38 -0.42 12.63
CA SER A 14 -5.47 -1.54 12.35
C SER A 14 -5.81 -2.77 13.19
N ILE A 15 -6.16 -3.86 12.52
CA ILE A 15 -6.38 -5.18 13.13
C ILE A 15 -5.11 -5.65 13.84
N GLY A 16 -3.94 -5.52 13.20
CA GLY A 16 -2.66 -5.90 13.79
C GLY A 16 -2.35 -5.16 15.09
N LYS A 17 -2.54 -3.83 15.13
CA LYS A 17 -2.41 -3.05 16.37
C LYS A 17 -3.41 -3.47 17.44
N THR A 18 -4.63 -3.85 17.05
CA THR A 18 -5.65 -4.33 17.98
C THR A 18 -5.25 -5.66 18.62
N LEU A 19 -4.65 -6.57 17.85
CA LEU A 19 -4.11 -7.84 18.36
C LEU A 19 -2.94 -7.63 19.33
N LEU A 20 -2.01 -6.71 19.01
CA LEU A 20 -0.93 -6.31 19.92
C LEU A 20 -1.47 -5.73 21.23
N LYS A 21 -2.40 -4.76 21.15
CA LYS A 21 -2.98 -4.10 22.34
C LYS A 21 -3.68 -5.08 23.28
N LYS A 22 -4.21 -6.18 22.73
CA LYS A 22 -4.88 -7.24 23.50
C LYS A 22 -3.92 -8.33 23.99
N GLY A 23 -2.61 -8.23 23.73
CA GLY A 23 -1.62 -9.24 24.10
C GLY A 23 -1.78 -10.58 23.36
N ILE A 24 -2.53 -10.59 22.25
CA ILE A 24 -2.81 -11.82 21.48
C ILE A 24 -1.61 -12.19 20.61
N LEU A 25 -0.95 -11.19 20.03
CA LEU A 25 0.31 -11.32 19.32
C LEU A 25 1.34 -10.41 19.99
N LYS A 26 2.60 -10.84 19.99
CA LYS A 26 3.73 -10.02 20.41
C LYS A 26 4.27 -9.20 19.24
N PRO A 27 4.98 -8.07 19.50
CA PRO A 27 5.53 -7.22 18.43
C PRO A 27 6.43 -7.97 17.43
N ASN A 28 7.24 -8.92 17.91
CA ASN A 28 8.11 -9.76 17.09
C ASN A 28 7.36 -10.83 16.27
N GLU A 29 6.10 -11.12 16.63
CA GLU A 29 5.26 -12.09 15.93
C GLU A 29 4.34 -11.42 14.90
N LEU A 30 4.22 -10.08 14.91
CA LEU A 30 3.25 -9.37 14.08
C LEU A 30 3.67 -9.36 12.60
N SER A 31 2.97 -10.14 11.79
CA SER A 31 3.07 -10.16 10.33
C SER A 31 1.68 -10.36 9.72
N MET A 32 1.50 -10.05 8.44
CA MET A 32 0.21 -10.31 7.78
C MET A 32 -0.16 -11.81 7.85
N LYS A 33 0.83 -12.69 7.73
CA LYS A 33 0.66 -14.14 7.82
C LYS A 33 0.21 -14.58 9.22
N SER A 34 0.83 -14.08 10.29
CA SER A 34 0.41 -14.44 11.65
C SER A 34 -0.97 -13.89 12.00
N VAL A 35 -1.30 -12.67 11.54
CA VAL A 35 -2.65 -12.10 11.68
C VAL A 35 -3.69 -12.97 10.97
N GLN A 36 -3.45 -13.34 9.70
CA GLN A 36 -4.36 -14.21 8.94
C GLN A 36 -4.51 -15.59 9.61
N ASN A 37 -3.42 -16.19 10.06
CA ASN A 37 -3.45 -17.48 10.74
C ASN A 37 -4.27 -17.42 12.03
N TRP A 38 -4.07 -16.39 12.85
CA TRP A 38 -4.83 -16.21 14.08
C TRP A 38 -6.33 -16.03 13.81
N LEU A 39 -6.69 -15.21 12.82
CA LEU A 39 -8.10 -15.00 12.45
C LEU A 39 -8.78 -16.29 11.97
N ARG A 40 -8.06 -17.14 11.22
CA ARG A 40 -8.57 -18.43 10.72
C ARG A 40 -8.73 -19.47 11.84
N THR A 41 -7.79 -19.52 12.78
CA THR A 41 -7.79 -20.49 13.89
C THR A 41 -8.75 -20.10 15.03
N HIS A 42 -9.20 -18.85 15.08
CA HIS A 42 -10.08 -18.33 16.15
C HIS A 42 -11.35 -17.63 15.62
N PRO A 43 -12.18 -18.27 14.77
CA PRO A 43 -13.26 -17.61 14.03
C PRO A 43 -14.26 -16.84 14.92
N LYS A 44 -14.61 -17.40 16.09
CA LYS A 44 -15.52 -16.76 17.05
C LYS A 44 -14.95 -15.44 17.62
N LYS A 45 -13.65 -15.42 17.97
CA LYS A 45 -12.96 -14.22 18.48
C LYS A 45 -12.60 -13.25 17.35
N ALA A 46 -12.27 -13.79 16.17
CA ALA A 46 -11.92 -13.04 14.98
C ALA A 46 -13.01 -12.03 14.61
N ARG A 47 -14.29 -12.41 14.65
CA ARG A 47 -15.40 -11.51 14.34
C ARG A 47 -15.37 -10.22 15.19
N LYS A 48 -15.16 -10.35 16.50
CA LYS A 48 -15.07 -9.20 17.41
C LYS A 48 -13.87 -8.31 17.10
N ILE A 49 -12.73 -8.90 16.72
CA ILE A 49 -11.52 -8.17 16.32
C ILE A 49 -11.72 -7.45 14.99
N LEU A 50 -12.31 -8.11 13.98
CA LEU A 50 -12.58 -7.52 12.68
C LEU A 50 -13.56 -6.35 12.80
N HIS A 51 -14.63 -6.51 13.60
CA HIS A 51 -15.62 -5.45 13.84
C HIS A 51 -15.06 -4.23 14.59
N ALA A 52 -13.89 -4.34 15.22
CA ALA A 52 -13.21 -3.16 15.80
C ALA A 52 -12.81 -2.16 14.70
N ASN A 53 -12.56 -2.64 13.47
CA ASN A 53 -12.42 -1.77 12.31
C ASN A 53 -13.79 -1.49 11.68
N LYS A 54 -14.35 -0.31 11.97
CA LYS A 54 -15.63 0.13 11.41
C LYS A 54 -15.54 0.52 9.92
N SER A 55 -14.34 0.74 9.39
CA SER A 55 -14.14 1.02 7.97
C SER A 55 -14.49 -0.20 7.14
N TYR A 56 -15.40 -0.02 6.18
CA TYR A 56 -15.81 -1.04 5.22
C TYR A 56 -15.58 -0.55 3.80
N ILE A 57 -15.11 -1.45 2.93
CA ILE A 57 -14.78 -1.16 1.53
C ILE A 57 -15.79 -1.89 0.64
N PHE A 58 -16.40 -1.14 -0.28
CA PHE A 58 -17.29 -1.66 -1.31
C PHE A 58 -16.51 -1.82 -2.61
N PHE A 59 -16.82 -2.89 -3.32
CA PHE A 59 -16.21 -3.22 -4.60
C PHE A 59 -17.26 -3.21 -5.70
N ARG A 60 -16.80 -3.00 -6.92
CA ARG A 60 -17.60 -3.17 -8.15
C ARG A 60 -16.88 -4.11 -9.08
N GLU A 61 -17.65 -4.76 -9.95
CA GLU A 61 -17.06 -5.49 -11.06
C GLU A 61 -16.44 -4.51 -12.05
N ILE A 62 -15.28 -4.90 -12.57
CA ILE A 62 -14.58 -4.18 -13.63
C ILE A 62 -14.14 -5.17 -14.70
N GLU A 63 -14.29 -4.74 -15.94
CA GLU A 63 -13.64 -5.33 -17.12
C GLU A 63 -12.29 -4.63 -17.30
N LEU A 64 -11.22 -5.40 -17.11
CA LEU A 64 -9.86 -4.91 -17.20
C LEU A 64 -8.96 -6.08 -17.58
N ASP A 65 -8.16 -5.91 -18.62
CA ASP A 65 -7.27 -6.94 -19.14
C ASP A 65 -6.37 -7.51 -18.05
N ALA A 66 -6.12 -8.82 -18.11
CA ALA A 66 -5.46 -9.56 -17.03
C ALA A 66 -4.01 -9.13 -16.78
N ASP A 67 -3.37 -8.54 -17.78
CA ASP A 67 -2.01 -7.99 -17.75
C ASP A 67 -1.94 -6.61 -17.07
N LEU A 68 -3.03 -5.85 -17.03
CA LEU A 68 -3.09 -4.57 -16.35
C LEU A 68 -3.25 -4.72 -14.83
N GLY A 69 -2.55 -3.90 -14.06
CA GLY A 69 -2.77 -3.80 -12.61
C GLY A 69 -4.15 -3.24 -12.25
N PRO A 70 -4.58 -3.32 -10.97
CA PRO A 70 -5.87 -2.76 -10.57
C PRO A 70 -5.93 -1.24 -10.80
N ILE A 71 -7.13 -0.69 -10.91
CA ILE A 71 -7.31 0.77 -11.00
C ILE A 71 -6.98 1.39 -9.63
N GLY A 72 -5.97 2.25 -9.62
CA GLY A 72 -5.55 2.99 -8.42
C GLY A 72 -6.48 4.16 -8.08
N GLY A 73 -6.19 4.82 -6.97
CA GLY A 73 -6.91 6.01 -6.53
C GLY A 73 -6.83 7.21 -7.48
N GLU A 74 -5.89 7.26 -8.43
CA GLU A 74 -5.84 8.24 -9.52
C GLU A 74 -6.85 7.94 -10.64
N GLY A 75 -7.38 6.72 -10.70
CA GLY A 75 -8.30 6.29 -11.77
C GLY A 75 -7.61 5.62 -12.96
N VAL A 76 -6.31 5.33 -12.86
CA VAL A 76 -5.52 4.63 -13.89
C VAL A 76 -5.03 3.26 -13.40
N PRO A 77 -4.75 2.29 -14.30
CA PRO A 77 -4.16 1.02 -13.92
C PRO A 77 -2.77 1.18 -13.28
N LEU A 78 -2.54 0.46 -12.18
CA LEU A 78 -1.25 0.45 -11.50
C LEU A 78 -0.22 -0.39 -12.25
N SER A 79 1.02 0.09 -12.29
CA SER A 79 2.19 -0.57 -12.87
C SER A 79 3.08 -1.13 -11.77
N ALA A 80 3.38 -2.44 -11.84
CA ALA A 80 4.20 -3.11 -10.85
C ALA A 80 5.57 -2.44 -10.68
N ARG A 81 5.94 -2.17 -9.41
CA ARG A 81 7.16 -1.49 -8.97
C ARG A 81 7.35 -0.07 -9.54
N ARG A 82 6.31 0.50 -10.15
CA ARG A 82 6.30 1.84 -10.75
C ARG A 82 5.20 2.73 -10.19
N SER A 83 4.14 2.17 -9.63
CA SER A 83 3.11 2.96 -8.94
C SER A 83 3.33 2.99 -7.44
N LEU A 84 3.07 4.16 -6.84
CA LEU A 84 3.19 4.42 -5.42
C LEU A 84 1.85 4.94 -4.87
N ALA A 85 1.39 4.34 -3.78
CA ALA A 85 0.32 4.93 -2.98
C ALA A 85 0.90 6.03 -2.07
N ILE A 86 0.27 7.20 -2.04
CA ILE A 86 0.75 8.38 -1.28
C ILE A 86 -0.32 8.95 -0.35
N ASP A 87 0.08 9.92 0.48
CA ASP A 87 -0.85 10.77 1.23
C ASP A 87 -1.16 12.06 0.45
N ARG A 88 -2.41 12.18 -0.03
CA ARG A 88 -2.86 13.31 -0.85
C ARG A 88 -2.83 14.68 -0.19
N ARG A 89 -2.65 14.74 1.13
CA ARG A 89 -2.46 16.00 1.84
C ARG A 89 -1.10 16.63 1.55
N TYR A 90 -0.13 15.82 1.09
CA TYR A 90 1.24 16.25 0.82
C TYR A 90 1.63 16.14 -0.65
N HIS A 91 1.12 15.12 -1.35
CA HIS A 91 1.49 14.84 -2.74
C HIS A 91 0.27 14.77 -3.64
N ALA A 92 0.35 15.40 -4.81
CA ALA A 92 -0.65 15.23 -5.86
C ALA A 92 -0.47 13.89 -6.59
N TYR A 93 -1.54 13.40 -7.20
CA TYR A 93 -1.44 12.31 -8.16
C TYR A 93 -0.65 12.72 -9.40
N GLY A 94 -0.11 11.72 -10.10
CA GLY A 94 0.68 11.90 -11.32
C GLY A 94 2.10 12.42 -11.08
N LEU A 95 2.44 12.86 -9.86
CA LEU A 95 3.78 13.31 -9.54
C LEU A 95 4.80 12.17 -9.71
N PRO A 96 5.94 12.40 -10.37
CA PRO A 96 7.06 11.48 -10.33
C PRO A 96 7.82 11.62 -9.02
N LEU A 97 8.07 10.48 -8.35
CA LEU A 97 8.81 10.40 -7.09
C LEU A 97 9.98 9.41 -7.25
N TRP A 98 11.18 9.87 -6.91
CA TRP A 98 12.32 8.97 -6.76
C TRP A 98 12.29 8.36 -5.35
N VAL A 99 12.25 7.04 -5.27
CA VAL A 99 12.29 6.29 -4.01
C VAL A 99 13.63 5.59 -3.90
N ASP A 100 14.34 5.85 -2.81
CA ASP A 100 15.60 5.19 -2.45
C ASP A 100 15.46 4.48 -1.11
N THR A 101 15.42 3.15 -1.15
CA THR A 101 15.31 2.30 0.03
C THR A 101 16.06 0.98 -0.21
N LYS A 102 16.01 0.06 0.75
CA LYS A 102 16.47 -1.32 0.59
C LYS A 102 15.25 -2.23 0.72
N LEU A 103 14.94 -3.02 -0.30
CA LEU A 103 13.84 -3.98 -0.23
C LEU A 103 14.36 -5.34 0.25
N PRO A 104 13.56 -6.11 1.00
CA PRO A 104 13.90 -7.50 1.30
C PRO A 104 14.06 -8.30 0.00
N ALA A 105 15.12 -9.09 -0.10
CA ALA A 105 15.29 -10.03 -1.20
C ALA A 105 14.29 -11.20 -1.08
N GLU A 106 14.25 -12.04 -2.12
CA GLU A 106 13.35 -13.20 -2.16
C GLU A 106 13.65 -14.21 -1.05
N ASP A 107 14.92 -14.32 -0.64
CA ASP A 107 15.36 -15.14 0.49
C ASP A 107 14.82 -14.65 1.86
N GLY A 108 14.28 -13.43 1.92
CA GLY A 108 13.80 -12.77 3.13
C GLY A 108 14.86 -12.46 4.19
N LYS A 109 16.14 -12.71 3.89
CA LYS A 109 17.29 -12.54 4.80
C LYS A 109 18.18 -11.38 4.39
N THR A 110 18.35 -11.18 3.09
CA THR A 110 19.15 -10.10 2.55
C THR A 110 18.26 -8.94 2.11
N SER A 111 18.87 -7.80 1.81
CA SER A 111 18.15 -6.65 1.26
C SER A 111 18.90 -6.09 0.07
N THR A 112 18.18 -5.77 -0.99
CA THR A 112 18.71 -5.21 -2.23
C THR A 112 18.39 -3.71 -2.32
N PRO A 113 19.30 -2.87 -2.81
CA PRO A 113 19.00 -1.48 -3.09
C PRO A 113 17.83 -1.35 -4.07
N PHE A 114 16.87 -0.51 -3.74
CA PHE A 114 15.77 -0.13 -4.61
C PHE A 114 15.79 1.37 -4.80
N ARG A 115 16.19 1.78 -6.01
CA ARG A 115 16.32 3.18 -6.40
C ARG A 115 15.60 3.37 -7.72
N HIS A 116 14.33 3.75 -7.63
CA HIS A 116 13.46 3.79 -8.80
C HIS A 116 12.63 5.06 -8.83
N LEU A 117 12.38 5.52 -10.05
CA LEU A 117 11.32 6.48 -10.34
C LEU A 117 9.98 5.75 -10.32
N LEU A 118 9.06 6.26 -9.50
CA LEU A 118 7.68 5.82 -9.38
C LEU A 118 6.74 7.00 -9.66
N ILE A 119 5.47 6.71 -9.91
CA ILE A 119 4.40 7.70 -10.10
C ILE A 119 3.41 7.57 -8.93
N ALA A 120 2.97 8.70 -8.38
CA ALA A 120 1.89 8.75 -7.40
C ALA A 120 0.53 8.46 -8.06
N GLN A 121 0.07 7.21 -8.03
CA GLN A 121 -1.15 6.77 -8.74
C GLN A 121 -2.21 6.19 -7.82
N ASP A 122 -1.93 6.09 -6.52
CA ASP A 122 -2.84 5.47 -5.57
C ASP A 122 -2.83 6.17 -4.21
N THR A 123 -3.82 5.85 -3.37
CA THR A 123 -3.87 6.23 -1.96
C THR A 123 -4.39 5.08 -1.10
N GLY A 124 -4.03 5.10 0.18
CA GLY A 124 -4.57 4.17 1.16
C GLY A 124 -4.91 4.86 2.48
N ALA A 125 -5.92 4.34 3.17
CA ALA A 125 -6.33 4.87 4.47
C ALA A 125 -5.20 4.84 5.52
N ALA A 126 -4.30 3.87 5.43
CA ALA A 126 -3.13 3.73 6.31
C ALA A 126 -1.86 4.45 5.81
N ILE A 127 -1.92 5.06 4.62
CA ILE A 127 -0.78 5.79 4.02
C ILE A 127 -0.90 7.25 4.45
N LYS A 128 -0.11 7.62 5.45
CA LYS A 128 -0.18 8.93 6.12
C LYS A 128 1.21 9.50 6.37
N GLY A 129 1.38 10.78 6.03
CA GLY A 129 2.61 11.55 6.23
C GLY A 129 3.32 11.90 4.91
N ALA A 130 4.16 12.93 4.96
CA ALA A 130 4.88 13.45 3.80
C ALA A 130 5.90 12.45 3.24
N ILE A 131 6.55 11.65 4.10
CA ILE A 131 7.56 10.66 3.71
C ILE A 131 7.02 9.26 4.03
N ARG A 132 5.87 8.93 3.44
CA ARG A 132 5.23 7.62 3.54
C ARG A 132 4.62 7.25 2.20
N GLY A 133 4.99 6.09 1.68
CA GLY A 133 4.35 5.53 0.49
C GLY A 133 4.29 4.01 0.53
N ASP A 134 3.43 3.43 -0.30
CA ASP A 134 3.26 1.98 -0.46
C ASP A 134 3.52 1.59 -1.91
N ILE A 135 4.48 0.71 -2.15
CA ILE A 135 4.90 0.32 -3.50
C ILE A 135 3.95 -0.77 -3.98
N PHE A 136 3.32 -0.56 -5.13
CA PHE A 136 2.55 -1.62 -5.77
C PHE A 136 3.51 -2.65 -6.39
N PHE A 137 3.58 -3.87 -5.85
CA PHE A 137 4.51 -4.91 -6.33
C PHE A 137 3.99 -5.74 -7.51
N GLY A 138 2.73 -5.55 -7.91
CA GLY A 138 2.05 -6.38 -8.90
C GLY A 138 0.94 -7.23 -8.28
N THR A 139 0.40 -8.14 -9.08
CA THR A 139 -0.69 -9.04 -8.69
C THR A 139 -0.15 -10.47 -8.48
N GLY A 140 -0.81 -11.25 -7.63
CA GLY A 140 -0.50 -12.66 -7.41
C GLY A 140 0.31 -12.94 -6.14
N LYS A 141 0.56 -14.23 -5.90
CA LYS A 141 1.11 -14.73 -4.63
C LYS A 141 2.51 -14.17 -4.34
N THR A 142 3.43 -14.23 -5.30
CA THR A 142 4.80 -13.74 -5.15
C THR A 142 4.86 -12.25 -4.82
N ALA A 143 4.06 -11.43 -5.51
CA ALA A 143 3.96 -10.00 -5.23
C ALA A 143 3.46 -9.74 -3.80
N GLY A 144 2.46 -10.49 -3.33
CA GLY A 144 1.94 -10.40 -1.97
C GLY A 144 2.97 -10.82 -0.90
N GLU A 145 3.78 -11.84 -1.17
CA GLU A 145 4.83 -12.28 -0.25
C GLU A 145 5.94 -11.24 -0.10
N ILE A 146 6.38 -10.62 -1.21
CA ILE A 146 7.36 -9.53 -1.18
C ILE A 146 6.78 -8.34 -0.43
N ALA A 147 5.57 -7.88 -0.81
CA ALA A 147 4.92 -6.72 -0.20
C ALA A 147 4.74 -6.90 1.32
N GLY A 148 4.39 -8.10 1.77
CA GLY A 148 4.20 -8.42 3.19
C GLY A 148 5.48 -8.31 4.05
N ARG A 149 6.66 -8.29 3.45
CA ARG A 149 7.97 -8.12 4.13
C ARG A 149 8.45 -6.67 4.14
N VAL A 150 7.84 -5.78 3.35
CA VAL A 150 8.31 -4.40 3.20
C VAL A 150 7.90 -3.57 4.41
N LYS A 151 8.91 -3.18 5.20
CA LYS A 151 8.77 -2.22 6.31
C LYS A 151 10.09 -1.46 6.47
N GLN A 152 10.47 -0.75 5.43
CA GLN A 152 11.82 -0.23 5.27
C GLN A 152 11.81 1.30 5.36
N THR A 153 12.85 1.85 5.98
CA THR A 153 13.12 3.29 5.93
C THR A 153 13.75 3.63 4.58
N GLY A 154 13.55 4.86 4.12
CA GLY A 154 14.07 5.31 2.84
C GLY A 154 13.97 6.80 2.65
N ARG A 155 14.40 7.25 1.48
CA ARG A 155 14.33 8.64 1.02
C ARG A 155 13.33 8.74 -0.13
N MET A 156 12.62 9.85 -0.18
CA MET A 156 11.66 10.16 -1.23
C MET A 156 11.96 11.56 -1.76
N PHE A 157 12.15 11.68 -3.07
CA PHE A 157 12.39 12.96 -3.73
C PHE A 157 11.26 13.19 -4.73
N VAL A 158 10.56 14.31 -4.58
CA VAL A 158 9.47 14.69 -5.48
C VAL A 158 10.06 15.47 -6.65
N LEU A 159 9.78 15.04 -7.87
CA LEU A 159 10.21 15.75 -9.08
C LEU A 159 9.11 16.69 -9.53
N ILE A 160 9.35 18.00 -9.36
CA ILE A 160 8.40 19.03 -9.75
C ILE A 160 8.71 19.47 -11.18
N PRO A 161 7.70 19.54 -12.08
CA PRO A 161 7.90 20.09 -13.42
C PRO A 161 8.51 21.49 -13.36
N LYS A 162 9.57 21.72 -14.14
CA LYS A 162 10.12 23.07 -14.31
C LYS A 162 9.06 23.92 -15.00
N LYS A 163 8.89 25.16 -14.55
CA LYS A 163 8.06 26.14 -15.27
C LYS A 163 8.55 26.22 -16.72
N PRO A 164 7.66 26.21 -17.72
CA PRO A 164 8.07 26.44 -19.10
C PRO A 164 8.75 27.82 -19.17
N LYS A 165 9.92 27.89 -19.82
CA LYS A 165 10.52 29.18 -20.14
C LYS A 165 9.53 29.95 -21.02
N LYS A 166 9.21 31.20 -20.66
CA LYS A 166 8.48 32.07 -21.58
C LYS A 166 9.30 32.14 -22.87
N LYS A 167 8.68 31.86 -24.02
CA LYS A 167 9.32 32.20 -25.30
C LYS A 167 9.39 33.72 -25.34
N ASP A 168 10.61 34.26 -25.40
CA ASP A 168 10.80 35.66 -25.75
C ASP A 168 10.18 35.84 -27.15
N LYS A 169 9.22 36.76 -27.25
CA LYS A 169 8.58 37.15 -28.52
C LYS A 169 9.46 38.16 -29.23
#